data_AF-A1UQI5-F1
#
_entry.id   AF-A1UQI5-F1
#
_cell.length_a   1.000
_cell.length_b   1.000
_cell.length_c   1.000
_cell.angle_alpha   90.00
_cell.angle_beta   90.00
_cell.angle_gamma   90.00
#
_symmetry.space_group_name_H-M   'P 1'
#
loop_
_entity.id
_entity.type
_entity.pdbx_description
1 polymer ?
#
loop_
_entity_poly.entity_id
_entity_poly.type
_entity_poly.pdbx_seq_one_letter_code
_entity_poly.pdbx_strand_id
1 'polypeptide(L)'
;MTTGYHWSPATRRESIRRRGLLIGAEPCVNGVEDDHRNEWISLSPTPGQAWWLSGQALEYGGFTAEHPVWDLWQVDLTDADTAPCAGSYPEMRVHHSLTPDRLTWIASRHFATSTT
;
A
#
# COMPACT_ATOMS: atom_id res chain seq x y z
N MET A 1 -17.83 5.85 9.57
CA MET A 1 -17.15 5.25 8.42
C MET A 1 -15.72 5.01 8.82
N THR A 2 -15.30 3.75 8.89
CA THR A 2 -13.91 3.40 9.19
C THR A 2 -13.14 3.45 7.89
N THR A 3 -11.98 4.12 7.88
CA THR A 3 -11.16 4.26 6.66
C THR A 3 -9.74 3.83 6.93
N GLY A 4 -9.09 3.30 5.89
CA GLY A 4 -7.67 3.01 5.89
C GLY A 4 -7.00 3.57 4.65
N TYR A 5 -5.67 3.60 4.67
CA TYR A 5 -4.88 4.17 3.58
C TYR A 5 -3.85 3.16 3.10
N HIS A 6 -3.88 2.86 1.81
CA HIS A 6 -2.95 1.96 1.14
C HIS A 6 -2.07 2.74 0.16
N TRP A 7 -0.84 2.30 -0.01
CA TRP A 7 0.10 2.90 -0.95
C TRP A 7 0.60 1.83 -1.94
N SER A 8 0.74 2.20 -3.21
CA SER A 8 1.13 1.27 -4.29
C SER A 8 1.83 2.00 -5.43
N PRO A 9 2.69 1.36 -6.24
CA PRO A 9 3.22 1.98 -7.44
C PRO A 9 2.08 2.42 -8.38
N ALA A 10 2.24 3.56 -9.04
CA ALA A 10 1.24 4.05 -9.99
C ALA A 10 1.05 3.11 -11.20
N THR A 11 2.05 2.28 -11.51
CA THR A 11 1.95 1.21 -12.53
C THR A 11 0.88 0.18 -12.21
N ARG A 12 0.47 0.04 -10.94
CA ARG A 12 -0.61 -0.87 -10.50
C ARG A 12 -1.99 -0.22 -10.52
N ARG A 13 -2.10 1.09 -10.75
CA ARG A 13 -3.34 1.85 -10.63
C ARG A 13 -4.50 1.24 -11.39
N GLU A 14 -4.30 0.94 -12.67
CA GLU A 14 -5.34 0.35 -13.52
C GLU A 14 -5.73 -1.06 -13.08
N SER A 15 -4.76 -1.85 -12.59
CA SER A 15 -5.07 -3.17 -12.01
C SER A 15 -5.91 -3.04 -10.74
N ILE A 16 -5.58 -2.10 -9.85
CA ILE A 16 -6.30 -1.86 -8.60
C ILE A 16 -7.71 -1.35 -8.88
N ARG A 17 -7.88 -0.43 -9.84
CA ARG A 17 -9.21 0.04 -10.28
C ARG A 17 -10.09 -1.09 -10.82
N ARG A 18 -9.50 -2.05 -11.53
CA ARG A 18 -10.25 -3.14 -12.15
C ARG A 18 -10.53 -4.30 -11.20
N ARG A 19 -9.58 -4.63 -10.32
CA ARG A 19 -9.59 -5.88 -9.54
C ARG A 19 -9.61 -5.68 -8.03
N GLY A 20 -9.33 -4.47 -7.56
CA GLY A 20 -9.20 -4.15 -6.15
C GLY A 20 -7.81 -4.43 -5.61
N LEU A 21 -7.70 -4.48 -4.29
CA LEU A 21 -6.49 -4.93 -3.59
C LEU A 21 -6.66 -6.43 -3.28
N LEU A 22 -5.73 -7.24 -3.80
CA LEU A 22 -5.83 -8.70 -3.74
C LEU A 22 -4.77 -9.27 -2.79
N ILE A 23 -5.20 -10.16 -1.89
CA ILE A 23 -4.25 -10.99 -1.12
C ILE A 23 -3.53 -11.94 -2.07
N GLY A 24 -2.24 -12.15 -1.83
CA GLY A 24 -1.41 -13.00 -2.67
C GLY A 24 -1.08 -12.39 -4.05
N ALA A 25 -1.40 -11.11 -4.27
CA ALA A 25 -0.84 -10.37 -5.39
C ALA A 25 0.69 -10.39 -5.31
N GLU A 26 1.34 -10.45 -6.47
CA GLU A 26 2.79 -10.34 -6.55
C GLU A 26 3.25 -9.07 -5.82
N PRO A 27 4.25 -9.11 -4.92
CA PRO A 27 4.76 -7.93 -4.25
C PRO A 27 5.27 -6.90 -5.26
N CYS A 28 5.10 -5.60 -4.97
CA CYS A 28 5.74 -4.52 -5.76
C CYS A 28 7.08 -4.11 -5.20
N VAL A 29 7.31 -4.50 -3.95
CA VAL A 29 8.48 -4.22 -3.14
C VAL A 29 8.79 -5.56 -2.54
N ASN A 30 9.81 -6.23 -3.05
CA ASN A 30 10.30 -7.44 -2.41
C ASN A 30 10.92 -7.01 -1.09
N GLY A 31 10.40 -7.54 0.02
CA GLY A 31 11.11 -7.46 1.29
C GLY A 31 12.44 -8.20 1.20
N VAL A 32 13.21 -8.15 2.29
CA VAL A 32 14.52 -8.84 2.40
C VAL A 32 14.41 -10.36 2.23
N GLU A 33 13.20 -10.92 2.29
CA GLU A 33 12.89 -12.32 1.99
C GLU A 33 12.17 -12.41 0.64
N ASP A 34 12.87 -12.92 -0.37
CA ASP A 34 12.39 -13.10 -1.75
C ASP A 34 11.03 -13.86 -1.79
N ASP A 35 10.11 -13.38 -2.63
CA ASP A 35 8.80 -13.94 -2.94
C ASP A 35 7.75 -14.05 -1.81
N HIS A 36 7.98 -13.43 -0.64
CA HIS A 36 6.97 -13.45 0.42
C HIS A 36 5.66 -12.78 -0.02
N ARG A 37 4.59 -13.58 -0.08
CA ARG A 37 3.23 -13.08 -0.33
C ARG A 37 2.52 -12.92 1.00
N ASN A 38 2.34 -11.66 1.41
CA ASN A 38 1.56 -11.36 2.61
C ASN A 38 0.15 -11.95 2.49
N GLU A 39 -0.29 -12.63 3.53
CA GLU A 39 -1.66 -13.15 3.68
C GLU A 39 -2.64 -12.05 4.17
N TRP A 40 -2.25 -10.78 4.02
CA TRP A 40 -3.02 -9.61 4.40
C TRP A 40 -2.70 -8.42 3.50
N ILE A 41 -3.61 -7.45 3.49
CA ILE A 41 -3.40 -6.12 2.93
C ILE A 41 -2.96 -5.19 4.06
N SER A 42 -1.81 -4.56 3.89
CA SER A 42 -1.29 -3.54 4.80
C SER A 42 -1.92 -2.18 4.52
N LEU A 43 -2.51 -1.58 5.54
CA LEU A 43 -3.13 -0.26 5.54
C LEU A 43 -2.58 0.59 6.68
N SER A 44 -2.82 1.90 6.62
CA SER A 44 -2.51 2.83 7.70
C SER A 44 -3.75 3.61 8.14
N PRO A 45 -3.85 4.03 9.42
CA PRO A 45 -4.99 4.80 9.92
C PRO A 45 -5.10 6.20 9.31
N THR A 46 -4.00 6.77 8.81
CA THR A 46 -3.97 8.13 8.25
C THR A 46 -3.13 8.19 6.97
N PRO A 47 -3.39 9.17 6.08
CA PRO A 47 -2.55 9.42 4.89
C PRO A 47 -1.09 9.65 5.24
N GLY A 48 -0.83 10.42 6.30
CA GLY A 48 0.51 10.75 6.75
C GLY A 48 1.29 9.52 7.22
N GLN A 49 0.63 8.60 7.94
CA GLN A 49 1.24 7.33 8.36
C GLN A 49 1.51 6.40 7.19
N ALA A 50 0.60 6.32 6.19
CA ALA A 50 0.85 5.56 4.97
C ALA A 50 2.10 6.05 4.25
N TRP A 51 2.27 7.38 4.11
CA TRP A 51 3.47 7.94 3.52
C TRP A 51 4.72 7.75 4.39
N TRP A 52 4.62 7.87 5.70
CA TRP A 52 5.76 7.63 6.60
C TRP A 52 6.25 6.18 6.52
N LEU A 53 5.33 5.21 6.54
CA LEU A 53 5.64 3.79 6.36
C LEU A 53 6.26 3.52 4.99
N SER A 54 5.74 4.16 3.95
CA SER A 54 6.29 4.05 2.61
C SER A 54 7.70 4.65 2.51
N GLY A 55 7.97 5.78 3.17
CA GLY A 55 9.26 6.48 3.04
C GLY A 55 10.42 5.61 3.49
N GLN A 56 10.25 4.89 4.60
CA GLN A 56 11.23 3.90 5.07
C GLN A 56 11.45 2.80 4.02
N ALA A 57 10.39 2.18 3.51
CA ALA A 57 10.51 1.10 2.52
C ALA A 57 11.08 1.59 1.17
N LEU A 58 10.68 2.78 0.73
CA LEU A 58 11.02 3.35 -0.57
C LEU A 58 12.42 3.94 -0.65
N GLU A 59 12.83 4.69 0.37
CA GLU A 59 14.13 5.35 0.40
C GLU A 59 15.25 4.38 0.76
N TYR A 60 15.03 3.47 1.72
CA TYR A 60 16.05 2.48 2.09
C TYR A 60 16.06 1.24 1.19
N GLY A 61 14.94 0.90 0.57
CA GLY A 61 14.82 -0.27 -0.31
C GLY A 61 15.16 -0.01 -1.78
N GLY A 62 15.41 1.24 -2.19
CA GLY A 62 15.78 1.58 -3.57
C GLY A 62 14.63 1.55 -4.60
N PHE A 63 13.39 1.25 -4.18
CA PHE A 63 12.24 1.11 -5.08
C PHE A 63 11.80 2.42 -5.75
N THR A 64 12.27 3.58 -5.28
CA THR A 64 12.00 4.87 -5.93
C THR A 64 12.61 4.98 -7.32
N ALA A 65 13.71 4.27 -7.60
CA ALA A 65 14.33 4.24 -8.92
C ALA A 65 13.53 3.38 -9.91
N GLU A 66 13.00 2.24 -9.46
CA GLU A 66 12.18 1.33 -10.28
C GLU A 66 10.74 1.85 -10.47
N HIS A 67 10.22 2.51 -9.44
CA HIS A 67 8.87 3.07 -9.40
C HIS A 67 8.93 4.54 -8.95
N PRO A 68 9.09 5.50 -9.88
CA PRO A 68 9.23 6.91 -9.53
C PRO A 68 7.93 7.57 -9.10
N VAL A 69 6.78 6.91 -9.32
CA VAL A 69 5.46 7.45 -8.98
C VAL A 69 4.69 6.44 -8.15
N TRP A 70 4.19 6.89 -7.00
CA TRP A 70 3.42 6.08 -6.06
C TRP A 70 2.08 6.73 -5.77
N ASP A 71 1.05 5.90 -5.66
CA ASP A 71 -0.33 6.31 -5.38
C ASP A 71 -0.72 6.05 -3.95
N LEU A 72 -1.58 6.92 -3.44
CA LEU A 72 -2.31 6.73 -2.21
C LEU A 72 -3.78 6.43 -2.51
N TRP A 73 -4.28 5.39 -1.87
CA TRP A 73 -5.66 4.94 -1.94
C TRP A 73 -6.28 5.08 -0.56
N GLN A 74 -7.43 5.73 -0.50
CA GLN A 74 -8.34 5.61 0.63
C GLN A 74 -9.19 4.35 0.45
N VAL A 75 -9.35 3.60 1.52
CA VAL A 75 -10.08 2.34 1.58
C VAL A 75 -11.24 2.51 2.55
N ASP A 76 -12.44 2.21 2.09
CA ASP A 76 -13.59 2.04 2.98
C ASP A 76 -13.45 0.71 3.72
N LEU A 77 -13.42 0.77 5.05
CA LEU A 77 -13.30 -0.38 5.95
C LEU A 77 -14.57 -0.63 6.76
N THR A 78 -15.69 -0.04 6.36
CA THR A 78 -17.01 -0.37 6.92
C THR A 78 -17.24 -1.88 6.84
N ASP A 79 -17.48 -2.53 7.97
CA ASP A 79 -17.68 -3.98 8.07
C ASP A 79 -16.47 -4.84 7.64
N ALA A 80 -15.26 -4.26 7.52
CA ALA A 80 -14.03 -5.02 7.31
C ALA A 80 -13.43 -5.43 8.66
N ASP A 81 -13.10 -6.73 8.80
CA ASP A 81 -12.27 -7.19 9.91
C ASP A 81 -10.83 -6.68 9.75
N THR A 82 -10.43 -5.79 10.65
CA THR A 82 -9.08 -5.22 10.71
C THR A 82 -8.36 -5.70 11.97
N ALA A 83 -7.13 -6.18 11.83
CA ALA A 83 -6.25 -6.48 12.96
C ALA A 83 -5.12 -5.45 13.02
N PRO A 84 -4.76 -4.90 14.20
CA PRO A 84 -3.54 -4.11 14.33
C PRO A 84 -2.31 -5.01 14.11
N CYS A 85 -1.28 -4.45 13.49
CA CYS A 85 0.05 -5.06 13.51
C CYS A 85 0.58 -5.08 14.95
N ALA A 86 1.24 -6.16 15.35
CA ALA A 86 1.87 -6.24 16.66
C ALA A 86 3.03 -5.25 16.77
N GLY A 87 3.05 -4.42 17.81
CA GLY A 87 4.14 -3.48 18.10
C GLY A 87 3.75 -2.01 17.93
N SER A 88 4.75 -1.13 17.77
CA SER A 88 4.56 0.33 17.66
C SER A 88 4.24 0.81 16.23
N TYR A 89 4.16 -0.10 15.27
CA TYR A 89 3.90 0.23 13.87
C TYR A 89 2.40 0.49 13.67
N PRO A 90 1.99 1.67 13.17
CA PRO A 90 0.58 2.00 12.93
C PRO A 90 0.08 1.33 11.63
N GLU A 91 0.28 0.02 11.51
CA GLU A 91 -0.23 -0.81 10.42
C GLU A 91 -1.54 -1.47 10.86
N MET A 92 -2.54 -1.41 9.98
CA MET A 92 -3.76 -2.20 10.05
C MET A 92 -3.71 -3.28 8.98
N ARG A 93 -4.09 -4.50 9.32
CA ARG A 93 -4.08 -5.66 8.44
C ARG A 93 -5.50 -6.08 8.13
N VAL A 94 -5.78 -6.30 6.86
CA VAL A 94 -7.04 -6.87 6.38
C VAL A 94 -6.76 -8.23 5.76
N HIS A 95 -7.41 -9.27 6.26
CA HIS A 95 -7.18 -10.67 5.87
C HIS A 95 -8.13 -11.17 4.77
N HIS A 96 -8.77 -10.24 4.04
CA HIS A 96 -9.53 -10.52 2.83
C HIS A 96 -9.18 -9.51 1.73
N SER A 97 -9.45 -9.87 0.47
CA SER A 97 -9.27 -8.95 -0.66
C SER A 97 -10.33 -7.85 -0.62
N LEU A 98 -9.97 -6.64 -1.03
CA LEU A 98 -10.85 -5.47 -1.04
C LEU A 98 -11.27 -5.16 -2.48
N THR A 99 -12.57 -5.09 -2.73
CA THR A 99 -13.14 -4.86 -4.05
C THR A 99 -12.96 -3.41 -4.52
N PRO A 100 -12.96 -3.14 -5.85
CA PRO A 100 -12.71 -1.80 -6.40
C PRO A 100 -13.62 -0.69 -5.86
N ASP A 101 -14.88 -0.98 -5.60
CA ASP A 101 -15.90 -0.03 -5.09
C ASP A 101 -15.56 0.52 -3.70
N ARG A 102 -14.68 -0.16 -2.96
CA ARG A 102 -14.18 0.28 -1.65
C ARG A 102 -12.96 1.18 -1.73
N LEU A 103 -12.45 1.44 -2.95
CA LEU A 103 -11.17 2.08 -3.16
C LEU A 103 -11.35 3.44 -3.85
N THR A 104 -10.82 4.49 -3.23
CA THR A 104 -10.73 5.82 -3.83
C THR A 104 -9.26 6.20 -3.98
N TRP A 105 -8.82 6.43 -5.21
CA TRP A 105 -7.51 7.05 -5.44
C TRP A 105 -7.56 8.52 -5.00
N ILE A 106 -6.63 8.93 -4.13
CA ILE A 106 -6.68 10.28 -3.52
C ILE A 106 -5.45 11.14 -3.80
N ALA A 107 -4.29 10.55 -4.08
CA ALA A 107 -3.07 11.31 -4.37
C ALA A 107 -2.02 10.47 -5.11
N SER A 108 -1.05 11.16 -5.72
CA SER A 108 0.21 10.57 -6.19
C SER A 108 1.39 11.35 -5.62
N ARG A 109 2.48 10.65 -5.32
CA ARG A 109 3.78 11.23 -4.96
C ARG A 109 4.80 10.85 -6.03
N HIS A 110 5.53 11.86 -6.51
CA HIS A 110 6.62 11.70 -7.46
C HIS A 110 7.95 11.78 -6.71
N PHE A 111 8.79 10.76 -6.88
CA PHE A 111 10.16 10.75 -6.40
C PHE A 111 11.08 11.17 -7.55
N ALA A 112 12.04 12.04 -7.26
CA ALA A 112 13.04 12.40 -8.26
C ALA A 112 13.93 11.19 -8.52
N THR A 113 14.04 10.77 -9.77
CA THR A 113 15.13 9.87 -10.18
C THR A 113 16.42 10.67 -10.08
N SER A 114 17.25 10.38 -9.09
CA SER A 114 18.61 10.94 -9.06
C SER A 114 19.35 10.44 -10.31
N THR A 115 19.44 11.28 -11.33
CA THR A 115 20.38 11.08 -12.44
C THR A 115 21.78 11.33 -11.87
N THR A 116 22.50 10.25 -11.58
CA THR A 116 23.98 10.25 -11.54
C THR A 116 24.55 10.48 -12.92
#